data_AF-A0A7W1PIB1-F1
#
_entry.id   AF-A0A7W1PIB1-F1
#
_cell.length_a   1.000
_cell.length_b   1.000
_cell.length_c   1.000
_cell.angle_alpha   90.00
_cell.angle_beta   90.00
_cell.angle_gamma   90.00
#
_symmetry.space_group_name_H-M   'P 1'
#
loop_
_entity.id
_entity.type
_entity.pdbx_description
1 polymer ?
#
loop_
_entity_poly.entity_id
_entity_poly.type
_entity_poly.pdbx_seq_one_letter_code
_entity_poly.pdbx_strand_id
1 'polypeptide(L)'
;MSHIRLIGFPMDLGAARRGVDMGPSAIRIAGAADRLRALGHTVDESMNIDIPLREELQADQAGQPQFLATVTAACTHLARETARAVRDGVVPVTLGGDHSLAAGSVAGVATALGERDQRVGLIWLDAHSDIHTPSTSASGNIHGMPVAHLLGHGDDGLSSISVPKPAVLAKDVVMVGLRDVDEPERRHIAAWGVTVFTMRDIDERGIAAVMRDALEIASRDTGGVHVSFDADWLDPIEARGVGTPVRGGATYREAHTAMEMIADCEKLLALDVVEVNPVLDHENRTADLVVGLMASALGLRVL
;
A
#
# COMPACT_ATOMS: atom_id res chain seq x y z
N MET A 1 15.71 14.49 8.03
CA MET A 1 14.50 15.06 8.66
C MET A 1 13.57 15.50 7.54
N SER A 2 12.33 15.03 7.57
CA SER A 2 11.37 15.20 6.47
C SER A 2 10.09 15.86 6.97
N HIS A 3 9.41 16.57 6.08
CA HIS A 3 8.03 16.94 6.27
C HIS A 3 7.16 15.75 5.85
N ILE A 4 6.24 15.35 6.71
CA ILE A 4 5.35 14.21 6.50
C ILE A 4 3.91 14.70 6.54
N ARG A 5 3.09 14.23 5.60
CA ARG A 5 1.64 14.41 5.62
C ARG A 5 0.99 13.05 5.82
N LEU A 6 0.36 12.85 6.98
CA LEU A 6 -0.51 11.71 7.24
C LEU A 6 -1.87 11.96 6.59
N ILE A 7 -2.27 11.09 5.67
CA ILE A 7 -3.55 11.18 4.96
C ILE A 7 -4.37 9.95 5.35
N GLY A 8 -5.46 10.12 6.09
CA GLY A 8 -6.36 9.00 6.36
C GLY A 8 -7.26 8.71 5.16
N PHE A 9 -7.42 7.44 4.84
CA PHE A 9 -8.25 6.95 3.75
C PHE A 9 -9.15 5.82 4.28
N PRO A 10 -10.25 6.13 4.99
CA PRO A 10 -11.09 5.15 5.69
C PRO A 10 -12.01 4.37 4.71
N MET A 11 -11.42 3.68 3.74
CA MET A 11 -12.12 2.91 2.73
C MET A 11 -12.46 1.50 3.23
N ASP A 12 -13.71 1.09 3.12
CA ASP A 12 -14.21 -0.26 3.43
C ASP A 12 -15.24 -0.71 2.38
N LEU A 13 -14.93 -0.40 1.11
CA LEU A 13 -15.80 -0.62 -0.04
C LEU A 13 -15.17 -1.58 -1.07
N GLY A 14 -13.84 -1.67 -1.10
CA GLY A 14 -13.08 -2.50 -2.01
C GLY A 14 -13.05 -3.97 -1.61
N ALA A 15 -13.28 -4.31 -0.34
CA ALA A 15 -13.33 -5.68 0.19
C ALA A 15 -14.75 -6.09 0.63
N ALA A 16 -14.98 -7.39 0.87
CA ALA A 16 -16.25 -7.87 1.43
C ALA A 16 -16.30 -7.79 2.96
N ARG A 17 -15.14 -7.94 3.63
CA ARG A 17 -15.03 -7.97 5.08
C ARG A 17 -14.94 -6.55 5.62
N ARG A 18 -15.85 -6.21 6.54
CA ARG A 18 -15.97 -4.87 7.13
C ARG A 18 -14.90 -4.57 8.18
N GLY A 19 -14.68 -3.27 8.44
CA GLY A 19 -14.01 -2.75 9.63
C GLY A 19 -12.63 -2.16 9.39
N VAL A 20 -12.11 -2.22 8.17
CA VAL A 20 -10.82 -1.62 7.80
C VAL A 20 -10.90 -0.09 7.68
N ASP A 21 -12.09 0.48 7.50
CA ASP A 21 -12.35 1.93 7.57
C ASP A 21 -11.91 2.55 8.91
N MET A 22 -11.86 1.75 9.97
CA MET A 22 -11.36 2.18 11.29
C MET A 22 -9.82 2.16 11.40
N GLY A 23 -9.12 1.54 10.46
CA GLY A 23 -7.66 1.44 10.41
C GLY A 23 -6.94 2.78 10.59
N PRO A 24 -7.30 3.86 9.86
CA PRO A 24 -6.66 5.17 10.02
C PRO A 24 -6.82 5.73 11.44
N SER A 25 -7.97 5.51 12.08
CA SER A 25 -8.23 5.93 13.46
C SER A 25 -7.38 5.13 14.45
N ALA A 26 -7.33 3.80 14.29
CA ALA A 26 -6.54 2.92 15.14
C ALA A 26 -5.03 3.23 15.10
N ILE A 27 -4.50 3.52 13.90
CA ILE A 27 -3.10 3.92 13.71
C ILE A 27 -2.81 5.27 14.37
N ARG A 28 -3.73 6.24 14.26
CA ARG A 28 -3.61 7.53 14.97
C ARG A 28 -3.65 7.36 16.49
N ILE A 29 -4.56 6.53 17.00
CA ILE A 29 -4.67 6.21 18.44
C ILE A 29 -3.40 5.52 18.97
N ALA A 30 -2.74 4.70 18.14
CA ALA A 30 -1.45 4.10 18.45
C ALA A 30 -0.26 5.10 18.44
N GLY A 31 -0.50 6.40 18.22
CA GLY A 31 0.52 7.44 18.38
C GLY A 31 1.43 7.63 17.16
N ALA A 32 0.94 7.30 15.96
CA ALA A 32 1.65 7.49 14.69
C ALA A 32 2.38 8.84 14.57
N ALA A 33 1.64 9.94 14.74
CA ALA A 33 2.18 11.29 14.57
C ALA A 33 3.21 11.64 15.64
N ASP A 34 2.94 11.30 16.90
CA ASP A 34 3.85 11.59 18.01
C ASP A 34 5.17 10.83 17.89
N ARG A 35 5.11 9.57 17.45
CA ARG A 35 6.31 8.76 17.21
C ARG A 35 7.18 9.35 16.09
N LEU A 36 6.56 9.81 15.00
CA LEU A 36 7.28 10.47 13.90
C LEU A 36 7.84 11.85 14.32
N ARG A 37 7.09 12.63 15.10
CA ARG A 37 7.60 13.89 15.67
C ARG A 37 8.80 13.66 16.60
N ALA A 38 8.79 12.58 17.38
CA ALA A 38 9.90 12.21 18.25
C ALA A 38 11.19 11.87 17.48
N LEU A 39 11.09 11.44 16.23
CA LEU A 39 12.23 11.27 15.31
C LEU A 39 12.72 12.59 14.68
N GLY A 40 12.07 13.71 14.98
CA GLY A 40 12.41 15.03 14.45
C GLY A 40 11.71 15.39 13.14
N HIS A 41 10.69 14.63 12.71
CA HIS A 41 9.87 15.02 11.57
C HIS A 41 8.88 16.12 11.91
N THR A 42 8.52 16.93 10.91
CA THR A 42 7.32 17.77 10.98
C THR A 42 6.15 16.97 10.41
N VAL A 43 5.08 16.81 11.19
CA VAL A 43 3.94 15.95 10.83
C VAL A 43 2.64 16.75 10.78
N ASP A 44 2.05 16.83 9.59
CA ASP A 44 0.66 17.26 9.36
C ASP A 44 -0.25 16.03 9.33
N GLU A 45 -1.25 15.98 10.19
CA GLU A 45 -2.20 14.85 10.32
C GLU A 45 -3.66 15.29 10.21
N SER A 46 -3.89 16.49 9.70
CA SER A 46 -5.21 17.14 9.72
C SER A 46 -6.22 16.58 8.70
N MET A 47 -5.80 15.62 7.86
CA MET A 47 -6.56 15.20 6.69
C MET A 47 -7.07 13.76 6.77
N ASN A 48 -8.34 13.59 6.45
CA ASN A 48 -8.93 12.34 5.96
C ASN A 48 -9.61 12.62 4.63
N ILE A 49 -9.55 11.67 3.69
CA ILE A 49 -10.41 11.68 2.51
C ILE A 49 -11.83 11.33 2.96
N ASP A 50 -12.79 12.16 2.55
CA ASP A 50 -14.21 11.92 2.79
C ASP A 50 -14.70 10.78 1.88
N ILE A 51 -15.16 9.70 2.50
CA ILE A 51 -15.63 8.48 1.84
C ILE A 51 -16.99 8.14 2.44
N PRO A 52 -18.06 8.03 1.63
CA PRO A 52 -19.37 7.62 2.12
C PRO A 52 -19.32 6.27 2.82
N LEU A 53 -20.13 6.12 3.87
CA LEU A 53 -20.26 4.83 4.54
C LEU A 53 -20.94 3.83 3.60
N ARG A 54 -20.58 2.55 3.73
CA ARG A 54 -21.20 1.49 2.90
C ARG A 54 -22.73 1.50 3.00
N GLU A 55 -23.27 1.79 4.19
CA GLU A 55 -24.71 1.85 4.48
C GLU A 55 -25.45 2.95 3.71
N GLU A 56 -24.73 3.98 3.25
CA GLU A 56 -25.29 5.10 2.51
C GLU A 56 -25.35 4.83 1.00
N LEU A 57 -24.70 3.74 0.55
CA LEU A 57 -24.52 3.41 -0.85
C LEU A 57 -25.48 2.32 -1.32
N GLN A 58 -25.91 2.44 -2.57
CA GLN A 58 -26.57 1.36 -3.28
C GLN A 58 -25.51 0.47 -3.93
N ALA A 59 -25.72 -0.84 -3.89
CA ALA A 59 -24.84 -1.78 -4.59
C ALA A 59 -24.94 -1.57 -6.12
N ASP A 60 -23.81 -1.70 -6.80
CA ASP A 60 -23.76 -1.65 -8.26
C ASP A 60 -24.50 -2.83 -8.91
N GLN A 61 -24.73 -2.74 -10.22
CA GLN A 61 -25.40 -3.79 -10.98
C GLN A 61 -24.60 -5.11 -10.93
N ALA A 62 -25.33 -6.23 -11.02
CA ALA A 62 -24.72 -7.56 -11.05
C ALA A 62 -23.70 -7.69 -12.19
N GLY A 63 -22.48 -8.13 -11.84
CA GLY A 63 -21.39 -8.32 -12.80
C GLY A 63 -20.39 -7.17 -12.90
N GLN A 64 -20.55 -6.09 -12.13
CA GLN A 64 -19.52 -5.05 -11.95
C GLN A 64 -18.87 -5.15 -10.57
N PRO A 65 -17.60 -4.73 -10.42
CA PRO A 65 -17.01 -4.53 -9.10
C PRO A 65 -17.88 -3.61 -8.25
N GLN A 66 -18.09 -3.96 -6.98
CA GLN A 66 -19.00 -3.20 -6.11
C GLN A 66 -18.39 -1.85 -5.74
N PHE A 67 -19.23 -0.80 -5.76
CA PHE A 67 -18.90 0.57 -5.38
C PHE A 67 -17.82 1.22 -6.24
N LEU A 68 -17.65 0.77 -7.48
CA LEU A 68 -16.54 1.18 -8.36
C LEU A 68 -16.48 2.69 -8.57
N ALA A 69 -17.63 3.34 -8.75
CA ALA A 69 -17.69 4.79 -8.93
C ALA A 69 -17.20 5.55 -7.68
N THR A 70 -17.62 5.11 -6.49
CA THR A 70 -17.22 5.71 -5.21
C THR A 70 -15.73 5.49 -4.96
N VAL A 71 -15.24 4.26 -5.18
CA VAL A 71 -13.82 3.91 -5.02
C VAL A 71 -12.96 4.72 -5.98
N THR A 72 -13.35 4.82 -7.25
CA THR A 72 -12.65 5.65 -8.25
C THR A 72 -12.60 7.11 -7.86
N ALA A 73 -13.72 7.68 -7.38
CA ALA A 73 -13.78 9.07 -6.96
C ALA A 73 -12.87 9.36 -5.75
N ALA A 74 -12.89 8.47 -4.74
CA ALA A 74 -12.03 8.60 -3.57
C ALA A 74 -10.54 8.45 -3.93
N CYS A 75 -10.18 7.45 -4.73
CA CYS A 75 -8.80 7.26 -5.21
C CYS A 75 -8.33 8.45 -6.06
N THR A 76 -9.22 9.05 -6.88
CA THR A 76 -8.90 10.28 -7.63
C THR A 76 -8.63 11.45 -6.70
N HIS A 77 -9.38 11.59 -5.60
CA HIS A 77 -9.11 12.61 -4.59
C HIS A 77 -7.77 12.36 -3.89
N LEU A 78 -7.51 11.12 -3.46
CA LEU A 78 -6.23 10.74 -2.84
C LEU A 78 -5.05 10.99 -3.77
N ALA A 79 -5.17 10.72 -5.06
CA ALA A 79 -4.14 11.00 -6.06
C ALA A 79 -3.79 12.50 -6.14
N ARG A 80 -4.79 13.38 -6.00
CA ARG A 80 -4.53 14.84 -5.98
C ARG A 80 -3.74 15.25 -4.75
N GLU A 81 -4.07 14.69 -3.58
CA GLU A 81 -3.42 15.05 -2.31
C GLU A 81 -2.01 14.48 -2.20
N THR A 82 -1.78 13.25 -2.65
CA THR A 82 -0.43 12.65 -2.71
C THR A 82 0.45 13.34 -3.75
N ALA A 83 -0.08 13.66 -4.94
CA ALA A 83 0.63 14.46 -5.93
C ALA A 83 1.02 15.83 -5.38
N ARG A 84 0.11 16.50 -4.66
CA ARG A 84 0.37 17.79 -4.00
C ARG A 84 1.47 17.67 -2.96
N ALA A 85 1.41 16.67 -2.07
CA ALA A 85 2.45 16.45 -1.07
C ALA A 85 3.84 16.29 -1.70
N VAL A 86 3.94 15.47 -2.75
CA VAL A 86 5.20 15.25 -3.48
C VAL A 86 5.71 16.53 -4.17
N ARG A 87 4.82 17.36 -4.75
CA ARG A 87 5.19 18.66 -5.33
C ARG A 87 5.71 19.64 -4.26
N ASP A 88 5.14 19.58 -3.07
CA ASP A 88 5.54 20.41 -1.92
C ASP A 88 6.83 19.92 -1.23
N GLY A 89 7.45 18.82 -1.71
CA GLY A 89 8.61 18.20 -1.07
C GLY A 89 8.30 17.51 0.25
N VAL A 90 7.03 17.11 0.44
CA VAL A 90 6.51 16.43 1.62
C VAL A 90 6.33 14.95 1.28
N VAL A 91 6.70 14.05 2.21
CA VAL A 91 6.46 12.61 2.07
C VAL A 91 5.01 12.32 2.48
N PRO A 92 4.11 11.94 1.55
CA PRO A 92 2.79 11.45 1.93
C PRO A 92 2.91 10.07 2.59
N VAL A 93 2.21 9.91 3.70
CA VAL A 93 2.01 8.62 4.35
C VAL A 93 0.51 8.38 4.44
N THR A 94 0.00 7.42 3.65
CA THR A 94 -1.44 7.13 3.62
C THR A 94 -1.77 6.07 4.66
N LEU A 95 -2.68 6.41 5.58
CA LEU A 95 -3.24 5.48 6.55
C LEU A 95 -4.51 4.92 5.94
N GLY A 96 -4.50 3.65 5.58
CA GLY A 96 -5.55 3.02 4.81
C GLY A 96 -6.64 2.36 5.62
N GLY A 97 -7.76 2.15 4.96
CA GLY A 97 -8.59 0.96 5.12
C GLY A 97 -8.16 -0.09 4.10
N ASP A 98 -9.04 -0.47 3.18
CA ASP A 98 -8.70 -1.50 2.19
C ASP A 98 -7.62 -1.08 1.17
N HIS A 99 -6.96 -2.06 0.56
CA HIS A 99 -5.81 -1.85 -0.32
C HIS A 99 -6.14 -1.18 -1.66
N SER A 100 -7.43 -0.97 -2.00
CA SER A 100 -7.82 -0.28 -3.25
C SER A 100 -7.28 1.15 -3.34
N LEU A 101 -6.96 1.76 -2.19
CA LEU A 101 -6.38 3.09 -2.09
C LEU A 101 -5.08 3.25 -2.88
N ALA A 102 -4.33 2.16 -3.09
CA ALA A 102 -3.07 2.20 -3.81
C ALA A 102 -3.24 2.70 -5.25
N ALA A 103 -4.42 2.49 -5.86
CA ALA A 103 -4.77 3.06 -7.16
C ALA A 103 -4.79 4.60 -7.15
N GLY A 104 -5.01 5.22 -5.99
CA GLY A 104 -4.95 6.66 -5.79
C GLY A 104 -3.59 7.15 -5.31
N SER A 105 -3.07 6.58 -4.22
CA SER A 105 -1.82 7.03 -3.59
C SER A 105 -0.63 6.94 -4.55
N VAL A 106 -0.43 5.79 -5.19
CA VAL A 106 0.67 5.57 -6.14
C VAL A 106 0.47 6.41 -7.41
N ALA A 107 -0.76 6.52 -7.90
CA ALA A 107 -1.06 7.31 -9.10
C ALA A 107 -0.75 8.81 -8.92
N GLY A 108 -0.99 9.36 -7.73
CA GLY A 108 -0.64 10.74 -7.43
C GLY A 108 0.87 10.98 -7.37
N VAL A 109 1.61 10.07 -6.72
CA VAL A 109 3.09 10.11 -6.70
C VAL A 109 3.64 9.99 -8.12
N ALA A 110 3.12 9.05 -8.91
CA ALA A 110 3.50 8.86 -10.32
C ALA A 110 3.23 10.09 -11.17
N THR A 111 2.09 10.75 -10.98
CA THR A 111 1.75 12.00 -11.67
C THR A 111 2.77 13.10 -11.36
N ALA A 112 3.09 13.31 -10.08
CA ALA A 112 4.05 14.33 -9.66
C ALA A 112 5.50 14.02 -10.07
N LEU A 113 5.87 12.75 -10.23
CA LEU A 113 7.18 12.38 -10.81
C LEU A 113 7.19 12.52 -12.34
N GLY A 114 6.10 12.17 -13.03
CA GLY A 114 5.96 12.26 -14.48
C GLY A 114 6.06 13.70 -15.00
N GLU A 115 5.59 14.68 -14.22
CA GLU A 115 5.81 16.12 -14.49
C GLU A 115 7.29 16.53 -14.57
N ARG A 116 8.18 15.70 -14.00
CA ARG A 116 9.64 15.86 -14.00
C ARG A 116 10.36 14.82 -14.86
N ASP A 117 9.63 14.10 -15.72
CA ASP A 117 10.13 13.01 -16.56
C ASP A 117 10.80 11.87 -15.74
N GLN A 118 10.29 11.65 -14.53
CA GLN A 118 10.74 10.57 -13.64
C GLN A 118 9.66 9.51 -13.47
N ARG A 119 10.08 8.27 -13.23
CA ARG A 119 9.19 7.14 -12.93
C ARG A 119 9.22 6.80 -11.45
N VAL A 120 8.17 6.13 -10.97
CA VAL A 120 8.08 5.59 -9.61
C VAL A 120 8.45 4.12 -9.62
N GLY A 121 9.31 3.71 -8.68
CA GLY A 121 9.44 2.30 -8.31
C GLY A 121 8.40 1.92 -7.28
N LEU A 122 7.84 0.71 -7.36
CA LEU A 122 6.85 0.22 -6.40
C LEU A 122 7.39 -1.00 -5.67
N ILE A 123 7.42 -0.92 -4.34
CA ILE A 123 7.60 -2.08 -3.46
C ILE A 123 6.23 -2.43 -2.89
N TRP A 124 5.75 -3.64 -3.17
CA TRP A 124 4.48 -4.17 -2.69
C TRP A 124 4.74 -5.21 -1.61
N LEU A 125 4.54 -4.86 -0.34
CA LEU A 125 4.71 -5.76 0.81
C LEU A 125 3.35 -6.30 1.20
N ASP A 126 3.07 -7.56 0.84
CA ASP A 126 1.72 -8.12 0.90
C ASP A 126 1.75 -9.66 0.89
N ALA A 127 0.72 -10.31 1.43
CA ALA A 127 0.47 -11.74 1.22
C ALA A 127 -0.05 -12.05 -0.20
N HIS A 128 -0.75 -11.10 -0.81
CA HIS A 128 -1.48 -11.17 -2.08
C HIS A 128 -0.83 -10.29 -3.15
N SER A 129 -1.06 -10.62 -4.43
CA SER A 129 -0.51 -9.82 -5.53
C SER A 129 -1.36 -8.63 -5.95
N ASP A 130 -2.65 -8.63 -5.59
CA ASP A 130 -3.59 -7.56 -5.90
C ASP A 130 -3.60 -7.14 -7.37
N ILE A 131 -3.40 -8.15 -8.24
CA ILE A 131 -3.17 -8.00 -9.67
C ILE A 131 -4.33 -8.60 -10.50
N HIS A 132 -5.47 -8.82 -9.86
CA HIS A 132 -6.68 -9.13 -10.59
C HIS A 132 -7.16 -7.97 -11.45
N THR A 133 -7.88 -8.34 -12.50
CA THR A 133 -8.74 -7.46 -13.28
C THR A 133 -10.20 -7.77 -12.94
N PRO A 134 -11.16 -6.90 -13.28
CA PRO A 134 -12.59 -7.22 -13.14
C PRO A 134 -13.00 -8.54 -13.81
N SER A 135 -12.32 -8.93 -14.88
CA SER A 135 -12.57 -10.17 -15.62
C SER A 135 -11.95 -11.44 -15.00
N THR A 136 -11.01 -11.30 -14.07
CA THR A 136 -10.29 -12.45 -13.47
C THR A 136 -10.59 -12.65 -12.00
N SER A 137 -11.07 -11.63 -11.30
CA SER A 137 -11.47 -11.74 -9.90
C SER A 137 -12.78 -12.53 -9.76
N ALA A 138 -12.76 -13.56 -8.91
CA ALA A 138 -13.97 -14.33 -8.58
C ALA A 138 -14.90 -13.57 -7.63
N SER A 139 -14.35 -12.69 -6.78
CA SER A 139 -15.11 -11.91 -5.79
C SER A 139 -15.66 -10.61 -6.37
N GLY A 140 -14.98 -10.04 -7.37
CA GLY A 140 -15.24 -8.68 -7.85
C GLY A 140 -14.80 -7.60 -6.86
N ASN A 141 -14.07 -7.96 -5.81
CA ASN A 141 -13.58 -7.03 -4.80
C ASN A 141 -12.41 -6.20 -5.37
N ILE A 142 -12.54 -4.87 -5.37
CA ILE A 142 -11.59 -3.94 -5.98
C ILE A 142 -10.24 -3.91 -5.25
N HIS A 143 -10.21 -4.20 -3.95
CA HIS A 143 -8.95 -4.21 -3.18
C HIS A 143 -7.93 -5.23 -3.70
N GLY A 144 -8.35 -6.30 -4.39
CA GLY A 144 -7.47 -7.27 -5.04
C GLY A 144 -7.05 -6.91 -6.47
N MET A 145 -7.34 -5.69 -6.93
CA MET A 145 -7.07 -5.20 -8.29
C MET A 145 -6.12 -3.98 -8.43
N PRO A 146 -5.67 -3.26 -7.37
CA PRO A 146 -4.96 -2.00 -7.55
C PRO A 146 -3.68 -2.12 -8.37
N VAL A 147 -2.91 -3.20 -8.25
CA VAL A 147 -1.66 -3.35 -9.00
C VAL A 147 -1.93 -3.49 -10.50
N ALA A 148 -2.98 -4.21 -10.89
CA ALA A 148 -3.38 -4.28 -12.30
C ALA A 148 -3.75 -2.89 -12.84
N HIS A 149 -4.50 -2.10 -12.08
CA HIS A 149 -4.85 -0.73 -12.45
C HIS A 149 -3.63 0.17 -12.61
N LEU A 150 -2.67 0.09 -11.68
CA LEU A 150 -1.44 0.87 -11.71
C LEU A 150 -0.55 0.52 -12.92
N LEU A 151 -0.57 -0.74 -13.37
CA LEU A 151 0.08 -1.20 -14.60
C LEU A 151 -0.68 -0.84 -15.88
N GLY A 152 -1.84 -0.18 -15.77
CA GLY A 152 -2.65 0.24 -16.90
C GLY A 152 -3.66 -0.80 -17.40
N HIS A 153 -3.87 -1.89 -16.65
CA HIS A 153 -4.86 -2.93 -16.93
C HIS A 153 -6.12 -2.74 -16.05
N GLY A 154 -7.14 -3.59 -16.23
CA GLY A 154 -8.34 -3.57 -15.39
C GLY A 154 -9.38 -2.52 -15.80
N ASP A 155 -9.97 -1.82 -14.83
CA ASP A 155 -10.94 -0.75 -15.05
C ASP A 155 -10.30 0.52 -15.63
N ASP A 156 -10.97 1.16 -16.58
CA ASP A 156 -10.47 2.37 -17.25
C ASP A 156 -10.47 3.59 -16.33
N GLY A 157 -11.43 3.70 -15.40
CA GLY A 157 -11.52 4.79 -14.44
C GLY A 157 -10.34 4.78 -13.47
N LEU A 158 -10.08 3.62 -12.84
CA LEU A 158 -8.96 3.44 -11.90
C LEU A 158 -7.59 3.50 -12.60
N SER A 159 -7.45 2.83 -13.75
CA SER A 159 -6.16 2.78 -14.46
C SER A 159 -5.76 4.10 -15.14
N SER A 160 -6.67 5.07 -15.22
CA SER A 160 -6.42 6.39 -15.83
C SER A 160 -6.34 7.54 -14.81
N ILE A 161 -6.29 7.23 -13.51
CA ILE A 161 -6.09 8.24 -12.46
C ILE A 161 -4.72 8.93 -12.60
N SER A 162 -3.68 8.17 -12.94
CA SER A 162 -2.32 8.69 -13.15
C SER A 162 -2.17 9.36 -14.52
N VAL A 163 -1.44 10.48 -14.54
CA VAL A 163 -0.98 11.12 -15.77
C VAL A 163 0.53 11.39 -15.67
N PRO A 164 1.39 10.69 -16.45
CA PRO A 164 1.06 9.77 -17.52
C PRO A 164 0.53 8.40 -17.04
N LYS A 165 -0.07 7.65 -17.99
CA LYS A 165 -0.49 6.23 -17.84
C LYS A 165 0.51 5.32 -18.59
N PRO A 166 0.86 4.12 -18.07
CA PRO A 166 0.50 3.59 -16.75
C PRO A 166 1.19 4.35 -15.62
N ALA A 167 0.67 4.20 -14.38
CA ALA A 167 1.26 4.83 -13.20
C ALA A 167 2.67 4.29 -12.90
N VAL A 168 2.85 2.98 -13.08
CA VAL A 168 4.12 2.28 -12.92
C VAL A 168 4.35 1.32 -14.09
N LEU A 169 5.62 1.02 -14.37
CA LEU A 169 5.99 -0.01 -15.34
C LEU A 169 6.23 -1.33 -14.61
N ALA A 170 5.85 -2.47 -15.20
CA ALA A 170 6.00 -3.78 -14.57
C ALA A 170 7.44 -4.08 -14.10
N LYS A 171 8.45 -3.63 -14.86
CA LYS A 171 9.87 -3.79 -14.52
C LYS A 171 10.30 -2.99 -13.28
N ASP A 172 9.53 -1.98 -12.90
CA ASP A 172 9.78 -1.08 -11.76
C ASP A 172 8.92 -1.50 -10.54
N VAL A 173 8.13 -2.59 -10.66
CA VAL A 173 7.31 -3.17 -9.57
C VAL A 173 7.98 -4.42 -9.00
N VAL A 174 8.12 -4.47 -7.69
CA VAL A 174 8.61 -5.65 -6.95
C VAL A 174 7.65 -6.00 -5.83
N MET A 175 7.11 -7.22 -5.86
CA MET A 175 6.26 -7.78 -4.81
C MET A 175 7.08 -8.63 -3.86
N VAL A 176 6.87 -8.52 -2.56
CA VAL A 176 7.66 -9.20 -1.54
C VAL A 176 6.74 -9.84 -0.50
N GLY A 177 6.92 -11.13 -0.24
CA GLY A 177 6.17 -11.92 0.73
C GLY A 177 4.90 -12.59 0.23
N LEU A 178 4.72 -12.63 -1.11
CA LEU A 178 3.57 -13.30 -1.71
C LEU A 178 3.50 -14.76 -1.28
N ARG A 179 2.29 -15.19 -0.91
CA ARG A 179 2.00 -16.56 -0.46
C ARG A 179 0.58 -17.02 -0.72
N ASP A 180 -0.34 -16.12 -1.02
CA ASP A 180 -1.69 -16.46 -1.51
C ASP A 180 -1.93 -15.75 -2.84
N VAL A 181 -1.86 -16.52 -3.93
CA VAL A 181 -1.89 -15.98 -5.30
C VAL A 181 -2.68 -16.93 -6.19
N ASP A 182 -3.77 -16.41 -6.76
CA ASP A 182 -4.67 -17.17 -7.62
C ASP A 182 -4.04 -17.46 -9.00
N GLU A 183 -4.53 -18.50 -9.67
CA GLU A 183 -4.00 -18.92 -10.98
C GLU A 183 -4.06 -17.82 -12.07
N PRO A 184 -5.13 -17.01 -12.19
CA PRO A 184 -5.11 -15.86 -13.10
C PRO A 184 -4.03 -14.82 -12.76
N GLU A 185 -3.78 -14.57 -11.47
CA GLU A 185 -2.76 -13.62 -11.03
C GLU A 185 -1.35 -14.11 -11.35
N ARG A 186 -1.07 -15.40 -11.13
CA ARG A 186 0.21 -16.03 -11.55
C ARG A 186 0.47 -15.83 -13.04
N ARG A 187 -0.56 -15.97 -13.86
CA ARG A 187 -0.47 -15.72 -15.30
C ARG A 187 -0.23 -14.24 -15.62
N HIS A 188 -0.87 -13.31 -14.91
CA HIS A 188 -0.61 -11.87 -15.07
C HIS A 188 0.82 -11.50 -14.69
N ILE A 189 1.30 -11.96 -13.53
CA ILE A 189 2.68 -11.74 -13.06
C ILE A 189 3.68 -12.19 -14.12
N ALA A 190 3.53 -13.41 -14.63
CA ALA A 190 4.43 -13.97 -15.64
C ALA A 190 4.31 -13.24 -16.99
N ALA A 191 3.09 -12.93 -17.44
CA ALA A 191 2.85 -12.29 -18.73
C ALA A 191 3.30 -10.83 -18.78
N TRP A 192 3.16 -10.09 -17.67
CA TRP A 192 3.50 -8.67 -17.58
C TRP A 192 4.94 -8.44 -17.11
N GLY A 193 5.60 -9.48 -16.58
CA GLY A 193 7.01 -9.42 -16.18
C GLY A 193 7.22 -8.68 -14.86
N VAL A 194 6.31 -8.85 -13.90
CA VAL A 194 6.42 -8.29 -12.55
C VAL A 194 7.43 -9.13 -11.74
N THR A 195 8.31 -8.46 -11.00
CA THR A 195 9.27 -9.16 -10.13
C THR A 195 8.59 -9.56 -8.83
N VAL A 196 8.77 -10.82 -8.41
CA VAL A 196 8.19 -11.36 -7.18
C VAL A 196 9.25 -12.07 -6.35
N PHE A 197 9.25 -11.77 -5.05
CA PHE A 197 9.90 -12.56 -4.02
C PHE A 197 8.82 -13.10 -3.09
N THR A 198 8.63 -14.41 -3.10
CA THR A 198 7.66 -15.11 -2.25
C THR A 198 8.20 -15.30 -0.83
N MET A 199 7.38 -15.80 0.09
CA MET A 199 7.87 -16.22 1.41
C MET A 199 8.97 -17.29 1.32
N ARG A 200 8.96 -18.15 0.30
CA ARG A 200 10.04 -19.12 0.08
C ARG A 200 11.39 -18.43 -0.19
N ASP A 201 11.39 -17.33 -0.94
CA ASP A 201 12.60 -16.56 -1.21
C ASP A 201 13.15 -15.95 0.09
N ILE A 202 12.25 -15.49 0.97
CA ILE A 202 12.61 -14.98 2.31
C ILE A 202 13.17 -16.12 3.18
N ASP A 203 12.54 -17.29 3.19
CA ASP A 203 13.01 -18.47 3.94
C ASP A 203 14.41 -18.92 3.49
N GLU A 204 14.66 -18.96 2.19
CA GLU A 204 15.91 -19.49 1.62
C GLU A 204 17.07 -18.47 1.69
N ARG A 205 16.77 -17.17 1.58
CA ARG A 205 17.80 -16.12 1.39
C ARG A 205 17.89 -15.14 2.56
N GLY A 206 16.86 -15.08 3.39
CA GLY A 206 16.66 -14.06 4.42
C GLY A 206 16.13 -12.74 3.85
N ILE A 207 15.29 -12.08 4.64
CA ILE A 207 14.64 -10.81 4.25
C ILE A 207 15.63 -9.73 3.80
N ALA A 208 16.82 -9.65 4.42
CA ALA A 208 17.80 -8.62 4.10
C ALA A 208 18.43 -8.81 2.70
N ALA A 209 18.54 -10.04 2.22
CA ALA A 209 18.99 -10.30 0.85
C ALA A 209 17.88 -9.96 -0.16
N VAL A 210 16.65 -10.37 0.15
CA VAL A 210 15.47 -10.09 -0.68
C VAL A 210 15.22 -8.58 -0.82
N MET A 211 15.23 -7.84 0.29
CA MET A 211 14.99 -6.40 0.26
C MET A 211 16.08 -5.61 -0.43
N ARG A 212 17.34 -6.09 -0.40
CA ARG A 212 18.44 -5.46 -1.15
C ARG A 212 18.16 -5.50 -2.64
N ASP A 213 17.79 -6.66 -3.15
CA ASP A 213 17.47 -6.84 -4.56
C ASP A 213 16.17 -6.08 -4.93
N ALA A 214 15.15 -6.15 -4.07
CA ALA A 214 13.88 -5.46 -4.31
C ALA A 214 14.07 -3.94 -4.42
N LEU A 215 14.80 -3.34 -3.49
CA LEU A 215 15.13 -1.92 -3.51
C LEU A 215 16.04 -1.56 -4.69
N GLU A 216 17.00 -2.41 -5.05
CA GLU A 216 17.84 -2.19 -6.23
C GLU A 216 17.01 -2.16 -7.50
N ILE A 217 16.10 -3.12 -7.69
CA ILE A 217 15.26 -3.25 -8.89
C ILE A 217 14.27 -2.07 -8.97
N ALA A 218 13.48 -1.83 -7.92
CA ALA A 218 12.47 -0.78 -7.93
C ALA A 218 13.09 0.62 -8.03
N SER A 219 14.29 0.82 -7.47
CA SER A 219 14.96 2.13 -7.50
C SER A 219 15.86 2.36 -8.73
N ARG A 220 15.91 1.42 -9.68
CA ARG A 220 16.72 1.51 -10.89
C ARG A 220 16.06 2.42 -11.91
N ASP A 221 16.71 3.54 -12.23
CA ASP A 221 16.22 4.53 -13.19
C ASP A 221 14.83 5.11 -12.85
N THR A 222 14.48 5.13 -11.56
CA THR A 222 13.27 5.77 -11.01
C THR A 222 13.66 6.94 -10.10
N GLY A 223 12.73 7.86 -9.84
CA GLY A 223 12.96 8.99 -8.94
C GLY A 223 13.01 8.58 -7.45
N GLY A 224 12.63 7.33 -7.15
CA GLY A 224 12.57 6.76 -5.82
C GLY A 224 11.54 5.64 -5.76
N VAL A 225 11.22 5.18 -4.55
CA VAL A 225 10.27 4.09 -4.30
C VAL A 225 9.04 4.55 -3.53
N HIS A 226 7.87 4.15 -4.00
CA HIS A 226 6.64 4.11 -3.22
C HIS A 226 6.57 2.73 -2.57
N VAL A 227 6.37 2.68 -1.25
CA VAL A 227 6.17 1.42 -0.53
C VAL A 227 4.69 1.29 -0.17
N SER A 228 4.03 0.26 -0.70
CA SER A 228 2.69 -0.13 -0.25
C SER A 228 2.84 -1.27 0.75
N PHE A 229 2.51 -1.02 2.01
CA PHE A 229 2.61 -1.98 3.09
C PHE A 229 1.23 -2.42 3.56
N ASP A 230 0.86 -3.64 3.16
CA ASP A 230 -0.30 -4.36 3.70
C ASP A 230 0.05 -4.97 5.05
N ALA A 231 -0.75 -4.69 6.08
CA ALA A 231 -0.56 -5.28 7.40
C ALA A 231 -0.67 -6.82 7.37
N ASP A 232 -1.38 -7.41 6.40
CA ASP A 232 -1.48 -8.86 6.23
C ASP A 232 -0.22 -9.50 5.62
N TRP A 233 0.76 -8.71 5.16
CA TRP A 233 2.10 -9.20 4.82
C TRP A 233 2.74 -9.94 6.00
N LEU A 234 2.48 -9.45 7.20
CA LEU A 234 2.93 -10.02 8.46
C LEU A 234 2.21 -11.34 8.77
N ASP A 235 2.87 -12.23 9.51
CA ASP A 235 2.20 -13.43 9.99
C ASP A 235 1.03 -13.06 10.95
N PRO A 236 -0.12 -13.76 10.90
CA PRO A 236 -1.25 -13.50 11.80
C PRO A 236 -0.95 -13.69 13.29
N ILE A 237 0.17 -14.33 13.66
CA ILE A 237 0.68 -14.35 15.04
C ILE A 237 1.12 -12.95 15.49
N GLU A 238 1.68 -12.16 14.57
CA GLU A 238 2.13 -10.79 14.80
C GLU A 238 0.99 -9.79 14.57
N ALA A 239 0.31 -9.89 13.42
CA ALA A 239 -0.74 -8.98 12.96
C ALA A 239 -2.07 -9.71 12.73
N ARG A 240 -2.83 -9.94 13.80
CA ARG A 240 -4.14 -10.60 13.71
C ARG A 240 -5.24 -9.68 13.19
N GLY A 241 -5.13 -8.38 13.49
CA GLY A 241 -6.13 -7.37 13.18
C GLY A 241 -6.07 -6.92 11.73
N VAL A 242 -6.33 -7.84 10.79
CA VAL A 242 -6.30 -7.58 9.34
C VAL A 242 -7.49 -8.21 8.61
N GLY A 243 -7.82 -7.69 7.43
CA GLY A 243 -8.94 -8.16 6.59
C GLY A 243 -8.82 -9.63 6.19
N THR A 244 -7.69 -10.01 5.59
CA THR A 244 -7.50 -11.32 4.93
C THR A 244 -6.23 -12.04 5.45
N PRO A 245 -6.20 -12.50 6.72
CA PRO A 245 -4.98 -13.04 7.30
C PRO A 245 -4.54 -14.35 6.63
N VAL A 246 -3.30 -14.41 6.13
CA VAL A 246 -2.68 -15.61 5.55
C VAL A 246 -1.49 -16.07 6.39
N ARG A 247 -1.45 -17.36 6.77
CA ARG A 247 -0.36 -17.93 7.58
C ARG A 247 0.98 -17.98 6.83
N GLY A 248 2.07 -17.96 7.59
CA GLY A 248 3.43 -18.06 7.07
C GLY A 248 3.92 -16.71 6.52
N GLY A 249 3.54 -15.61 7.17
CA GLY A 249 3.95 -14.26 6.77
C GLY A 249 5.26 -13.81 7.40
N ALA A 250 5.64 -12.56 7.14
CA ALA A 250 6.84 -11.98 7.72
C ALA A 250 6.71 -11.88 9.26
N THR A 251 7.76 -12.23 9.97
CA THR A 251 7.86 -11.99 11.41
C THR A 251 8.08 -10.50 11.70
N TYR A 252 7.83 -10.06 12.94
CA TYR A 252 8.12 -8.68 13.33
C TYR A 252 9.58 -8.27 13.04
N ARG A 253 10.53 -9.16 13.31
CA ARG A 253 11.97 -8.88 13.10
C ARG A 253 12.30 -8.71 11.62
N GLU A 254 11.70 -9.51 10.76
CA GLU A 254 11.93 -9.41 9.33
C GLU A 254 11.34 -8.14 8.76
N ALA A 255 10.11 -7.82 9.15
CA ALA A 255 9.45 -6.57 8.77
C ALA A 255 10.23 -5.36 9.28
N HIS A 256 10.69 -5.36 10.53
CA HIS A 256 11.49 -4.27 11.07
C HIS A 256 12.79 -4.08 10.27
N THR A 257 13.50 -5.17 9.94
CA THR A 257 14.69 -5.13 9.09
C THR A 257 14.39 -4.56 7.70
N ALA A 258 13.28 -4.99 7.08
CA ALA A 258 12.87 -4.49 5.77
C ALA A 258 12.58 -2.98 5.80
N MET A 259 11.91 -2.50 6.84
CA MET A 259 11.59 -1.08 7.02
C MET A 259 12.85 -0.25 7.31
N GLU A 260 13.80 -0.73 8.13
CA GLU A 260 15.10 -0.05 8.30
C GLU A 260 15.85 0.08 6.97
N MET A 261 15.85 -0.97 6.13
CA MET A 261 16.48 -0.93 4.81
C MET A 261 15.77 0.05 3.85
N ILE A 262 14.45 0.20 3.95
CA ILE A 262 13.69 1.21 3.22
C ILE A 262 14.12 2.62 3.66
N ALA A 263 14.30 2.86 4.96
CA ALA A 263 14.79 4.15 5.44
C ALA A 263 16.22 4.43 4.97
N ASP A 264 17.12 3.44 5.07
CA ASP A 264 18.53 3.56 4.72
C ASP A 264 18.77 3.72 3.21
N CYS A 265 17.79 3.41 2.35
CA CYS A 265 17.93 3.64 0.91
C CYS A 265 17.82 5.11 0.53
N GLU A 266 17.31 5.98 1.42
CA GLU A 266 17.11 7.43 1.22
C GLU A 266 16.32 7.79 -0.06
N LYS A 267 15.54 6.83 -0.59
CA LYS A 267 14.76 6.96 -1.83
C LYS A 267 13.25 6.83 -1.60
N LEU A 268 12.78 6.78 -0.36
CA LEU A 268 11.35 6.68 -0.05
C LEU A 268 10.61 7.95 -0.50
N LEU A 269 9.67 7.80 -1.43
CA LEU A 269 8.81 8.86 -1.94
C LEU A 269 7.52 8.98 -1.15
N ALA A 270 6.95 7.84 -0.77
CA ALA A 270 5.65 7.71 -0.13
C ALA A 270 5.52 6.33 0.52
N LEU A 271 4.67 6.24 1.55
CA LEU A 271 4.37 4.99 2.25
C LEU A 271 2.86 4.85 2.44
N ASP A 272 2.30 3.71 2.06
CA ASP A 272 0.94 3.34 2.44
C ASP A 272 1.00 2.28 3.55
N VAL A 273 0.13 2.40 4.55
CA VAL A 273 -0.06 1.41 5.62
C VAL A 273 -1.54 1.03 5.66
N VAL A 274 -1.88 -0.18 5.24
CA VAL A 274 -3.26 -0.55 4.89
C VAL A 274 -3.75 -1.82 5.60
N GLU A 275 -5.04 -2.12 5.43
CA GLU A 275 -5.73 -3.35 5.87
C GLU A 275 -5.71 -3.62 7.38
N VAL A 276 -5.34 -2.62 8.21
CA VAL A 276 -5.54 -2.69 9.67
C VAL A 276 -7.03 -2.73 9.96
N ASN A 277 -7.48 -3.81 10.60
CA ASN A 277 -8.86 -4.05 11.00
C ASN A 277 -8.99 -4.14 12.53
N PRO A 278 -9.37 -3.05 13.20
CA PRO A 278 -9.52 -3.02 14.66
C PRO A 278 -10.57 -3.98 15.22
N VAL A 279 -11.56 -4.41 14.41
CA VAL A 279 -12.60 -5.36 14.87
C VAL A 279 -12.02 -6.75 15.14
N LEU A 280 -10.98 -7.12 14.39
CA LEU A 280 -10.32 -8.42 14.47
C LEU A 280 -9.07 -8.40 15.35
N ASP A 281 -8.61 -7.19 15.66
CA ASP A 281 -7.45 -6.94 16.50
C ASP A 281 -7.74 -7.19 17.99
N HIS A 282 -6.68 -7.32 18.78
CA HIS A 282 -6.76 -7.38 20.24
C HIS A 282 -6.04 -6.19 20.83
N GLU A 283 -6.75 -5.35 21.56
CA GLU A 283 -6.15 -4.21 22.29
C GLU A 283 -5.28 -3.30 21.40
N ASN A 284 -5.67 -3.13 20.13
CA ASN A 284 -4.98 -2.29 19.14
C ASN A 284 -3.52 -2.72 18.85
N ARG A 285 -3.17 -3.98 19.12
CA ARG A 285 -1.80 -4.51 18.97
C ARG A 285 -1.30 -4.47 17.53
N THR A 286 -2.16 -4.73 16.55
CA THR A 286 -1.79 -4.66 15.13
C THR A 286 -1.50 -3.22 14.73
N ALA A 287 -2.30 -2.27 15.21
CA ALA A 287 -2.05 -0.84 14.96
C ALA A 287 -0.73 -0.35 15.60
N ASP A 288 -0.44 -0.72 16.85
CA ASP A 288 0.83 -0.39 17.51
C ASP A 288 2.04 -0.98 16.78
N LEU A 289 1.91 -2.23 16.34
CA LEU A 289 2.92 -2.93 15.55
C LEU A 289 3.24 -2.17 14.25
N VAL A 290 2.21 -1.82 13.45
CA VAL A 290 2.43 -1.11 12.18
C VAL A 290 2.94 0.32 12.41
N VAL A 291 2.58 0.99 13.50
CA VAL A 291 3.16 2.29 13.87
C VAL A 291 4.66 2.17 14.15
N GLY A 292 5.09 1.10 14.82
CA GLY A 292 6.51 0.81 15.03
C GLY A 292 7.26 0.56 13.71
N LEU A 293 6.67 -0.21 12.79
CA LEU A 293 7.23 -0.49 11.47
C LEU A 293 7.28 0.77 10.59
N MET A 294 6.22 1.57 10.59
CA MET A 294 6.16 2.87 9.91
C MET A 294 7.26 3.82 10.42
N ALA A 295 7.47 3.89 11.74
CA ALA A 295 8.55 4.68 12.31
C ALA A 295 9.93 4.18 11.85
N SER A 296 10.11 2.87 11.69
CA SER A 296 11.34 2.25 11.18
C SER A 296 11.60 2.65 9.73
N ALA A 297 10.56 2.60 8.88
CA ALA A 297 10.62 3.04 7.48
C ALA A 297 10.94 4.52 7.31
N LEU A 298 10.68 5.33 8.34
CA LEU A 298 10.90 6.77 8.35
C LEU A 298 12.12 7.19 9.19
N GLY A 299 12.96 6.23 9.61
CA GLY A 299 14.28 6.53 10.17
C GLY A 299 14.45 6.30 11.67
N LEU A 300 13.51 5.58 12.33
CA LEU A 300 13.79 5.02 13.65
C LEU A 300 14.93 4.03 13.54
N ARG A 301 15.97 4.24 14.35
CA ARG A 301 17.11 3.34 14.51
C ARG A 301 17.21 2.87 15.95
N VAL A 302 17.73 1.66 16.13
CA VAL A 302 18.03 1.14 17.47
C VAL A 302 19.25 1.86 18.10
N LEU A 303 20.20 2.32 17.27
CA LEU A 303 21.42 3.04 17.66
C LEU A 303 21.68 4.28 16.81
#